data_AF-A0A2E1SGK5-F1
#
_entry.id   AF-A0A2E1SGK5-F1
#
_cell.length_a   1.000
_cell.length_b   1.000
_cell.length_c   1.000
_cell.angle_alpha   90.00
_cell.angle_beta   90.00
_cell.angle_gamma   90.00
#
_symmetry.space_group_name_H-M   'P 1'
#
loop_
_entity.id
_entity.type
_entity.pdbx_description
1 polymer ?
#
loop_
_entity_poly.entity_id
_entity_poly.type
_entity_poly.pdbx_seq_one_letter_code
_entity_poly.pdbx_strand_id
1 'polypeptide(L)' 'MDNTPYQKLLTPVHHIIGLILTFLVFVLMSILLVPFTFSTSTLIAQGQACLTAVPITTVFWFAYNMFMLVLLDQKKQKK' A
#
# COMPACT_ATOMS: atom_id res chain seq x y z
N MET A 1 -34.89 3.45 4.53
CA MET A 1 -33.45 3.17 4.32
C MET A 1 -33.39 2.08 3.28
N ASP A 2 -33.09 2.44 2.03
CA ASP A 2 -33.01 1.45 0.96
C ASP A 2 -31.89 0.47 1.24
N ASN A 3 -32.25 -0.81 1.33
CA ASN A 3 -31.34 -1.93 1.55
C ASN A 3 -30.60 -2.26 0.24
N THR A 4 -29.99 -1.27 -0.41
CA THR A 4 -29.09 -1.54 -1.54
C THR A 4 -27.99 -2.46 -1.03
N PRO A 5 -27.83 -3.68 -1.59
CA PRO A 5 -26.85 -4.63 -1.12
C PRO A 5 -25.48 -3.95 -1.18
N TYR A 6 -24.71 -4.04 -0.10
CA TYR A 6 -23.35 -3.49 0.05
C TYR A 6 -22.58 -3.56 -1.28
N GLN A 7 -22.71 -2.52 -2.10
CA GLN A 7 -22.14 -2.52 -3.42
C GLN A 7 -20.65 -2.36 -3.19
N LYS A 8 -19.85 -3.41 -3.47
CA LYS A 8 -18.39 -3.39 -3.30
C LYS A 8 -17.86 -2.02 -3.75
N LEU A 9 -17.47 -1.19 -2.78
CA LEU A 9 -17.08 0.19 -3.08
C LEU A 9 -15.84 0.16 -3.97
N LEU A 10 -14.88 -0.73 -3.67
CA LEU A 10 -13.73 -0.98 -4.51
C LEU A 10 -14.02 -2.06 -5.55
N THR A 11 -13.85 -1.69 -6.82
CA THR A 11 -13.79 -2.65 -7.92
C THR A 11 -12.45 -3.43 -7.89
N PRO A 12 -12.37 -4.62 -8.51
CA PRO A 12 -11.14 -5.41 -8.58
C PRO A 12 -9.95 -4.64 -9.17
N VAL A 13 -10.20 -3.69 -10.07
CA VAL A 13 -9.19 -2.82 -10.67
C VAL A 13 -8.44 -2.02 -9.61
N HIS A 14 -9.14 -1.48 -8.61
CA HIS A 14 -8.50 -0.69 -7.56
C HIS A 14 -7.60 -1.52 -6.67
N HIS A 15 -7.95 -2.79 -6.42
CA HIS A 15 -7.09 -3.72 -5.68
C HIS A 15 -5.84 -4.08 -6.48
N ILE A 16 -5.95 -4.28 -7.79
CA ILE A 16 -4.79 -4.54 -8.67
C ILE A 16 -3.85 -3.34 -8.68
N ILE A 17 -4.38 -2.12 -8.86
CA ILE A 17 -3.59 -0.89 -8.83
C ILE A 17 -2.92 -0.73 -7.46
N GLY A 18 -3.66 -0.96 -6.37
CA GLY A 18 -3.12 -0.89 -5.01
C GLY A 18 -1.98 -1.88 -4.77
N LEU A 19 -2.07 -3.08 -5.34
CA LEU A 19 -1.05 -4.12 -5.25
C LEU A 19 0.21 -3.74 -6.00
N ILE A 20 0.08 -3.28 -7.25
CA ILE A 20 1.23 -2.82 -8.04
C ILE A 20 1.91 -1.66 -7.32
N LEU A 21 1.14 -0.67 -6.86
CA LEU A 21 1.69 0.52 -6.21
C LEU A 21 2.37 0.18 -4.88
N THR A 22 1.77 -0.70 -4.08
CA THR A 22 2.35 -1.15 -2.81
C THR A 22 3.63 -1.96 -3.03
N PHE A 23 3.67 -2.81 -4.06
CA PHE A 23 4.87 -3.54 -4.43
C PHE A 23 6.01 -2.60 -4.86
N LEU A 24 5.70 -1.56 -5.65
CA LEU A 24 6.68 -0.53 -6.02
C LEU A 24 7.23 0.21 -4.79
N VAL A 25 6.37 0.57 -3.84
CA VAL A 25 6.81 1.18 -2.57
C VAL A 25 7.68 0.20 -1.78
N PHE A 26 7.38 -1.10 -1.80
CA PHE A 26 8.21 -2.10 -1.12
C PHE A 26 9.61 -2.20 -1.71
N VAL A 27 9.72 -2.27 -3.03
CA VAL A 27 11.01 -2.28 -3.72
C VAL A 27 11.79 -1.00 -3.42
N LEU A 28 11.13 0.16 -3.52
CA LEU A 28 11.75 1.46 -3.23
C LEU A 28 12.29 1.51 -1.80
N MET A 29 11.46 1.18 -0.81
CA MET A 29 11.87 1.23 0.61
C MET A 29 12.95 0.20 0.91
N SER A 30 12.91 -0.99 0.29
CA SER A 30 13.93 -2.02 0.47
C SER A 30 15.31 -1.58 -0.02
N ILE A 31 15.39 -0.62 -0.94
CA ILE A 31 16.65 -0.03 -1.43
C ILE A 31 17.05 1.17 -0.55
N LEU A 32 16.11 2.07 -0.27
CA LEU A 32 16.38 3.30 0.50
C LEU A 32 16.76 3.03 1.96
N LEU A 33 16.31 1.92 2.53
CA LEU A 33 16.56 1.60 3.94
C LEU A 33 17.91 0.94 4.22
N VAL A 34 18.60 0.40 3.19
CA VAL A 34 19.90 -0.26 3.32
C VAL A 34 20.93 0.56 4.13
N PRO A 35 21.16 1.87 3.86
CA PRO A 35 22.15 2.66 4.61
C PRO A 35 21.80 2.87 6.08
N PHE A 36 20.56 2.60 6.50
CA PHE A 36 20.12 2.75 7.89
C PHE A 36 20.19 1.43 8.69
N THR A 37 20.71 0.36 8.08
CA THR A 37 20.85 -0.94 8.75
C THR A 37 22.18 -1.07 9.48
N PHE A 38 22.22 -1.94 10.49
CA PHE A 38 23.36 -2.03 11.42
C PHE A 38 24.42 -3.06 11.00
N SER A 39 24.19 -3.81 9.93
CA SER A 39 25.08 -4.89 9.50
C SER A 39 26.11 -4.44 8.49
N THR A 40 27.36 -4.88 8.67
CA THR A 40 28.45 -4.72 7.69
C THR A 40 28.33 -5.71 6.52
N SER A 41 27.55 -6.78 6.67
CA SER A 41 27.28 -7.74 5.61
C SER A 41 26.15 -7.24 4.72
N THR A 42 26.43 -7.15 3.41
CA THR A 42 25.47 -6.66 2.40
C THR A 42 24.17 -7.47 2.38
N LEU A 43 24.25 -8.80 2.54
CA LEU A 43 23.08 -9.67 2.55
C LEU A 43 22.21 -9.47 3.79
N ILE A 44 22.83 -9.31 4.96
CA ILE A 44 22.12 -9.11 6.22
C ILE A 44 21.51 -7.71 6.26
N ALA A 45 22.24 -6.69 5.79
CA ALA A 45 21.75 -5.33 5.61
C ALA A 45 20.51 -5.29 4.70
N GLN A 46 20.57 -5.97 3.55
CA GLN A 46 19.42 -6.05 2.65
C GLN A 46 18.22 -6.76 3.31
N GLY A 47 18.46 -7.85 4.03
CA GLY A 47 17.42 -8.56 4.77
C GLY A 47 16.74 -7.67 5.82
N GLN A 48 17.51 -6.91 6.60
CA GLN A 48 16.99 -5.96 7.59
C GLN A 48 16.19 -4.82 6.93
N ALA A 49 16.69 -4.29 5.80
CA ALA A 49 15.99 -3.25 5.04
C ALA A 49 14.63 -3.76 4.51
N CYS A 50 14.59 -4.98 3.95
CA CYS A 50 13.36 -5.61 3.49
C CYS A 50 12.36 -5.82 4.63
N LEU A 51 12.80 -6.34 5.79
CA LEU A 51 11.94 -6.52 6.96
C LEU A 51 11.36 -5.20 7.47
N THR A 52 12.17 -4.13 7.43
CA THR A 52 11.73 -2.79 7.82
C THR A 52 10.77 -2.17 6.80
N ALA A 53 10.90 -2.51 5.51
CA ALA A 53 10.00 -2.05 4.46
C ALA A 53 8.57 -2.65 4.58
N VAL A 54 8.41 -3.84 5.15
CA VAL A 54 7.09 -4.52 5.31
C VAL A 54 6.06 -3.66 6.06
N PRO A 55 6.31 -3.16 7.30
CA PRO A 55 5.32 -2.33 8.00
C PRO A 55 5.05 -1.01 7.28
N ILE A 56 6.06 -0.39 6.65
CA ILE A 56 5.90 0.87 5.91
C ILE A 56 4.96 0.68 4.72
N THR A 57 5.17 -0.38 3.95
CA THR A 57 4.35 -0.71 2.78
C THR A 57 2.95 -1.15 3.17
N THR A 58 2.80 -1.79 4.34
CA THR A 58 1.49 -2.10 4.93
C THR A 58 0.69 -0.83 5.24
N VAL A 59 1.32 0.17 5.86
CA VAL A 59 0.70 1.47 6.13
C VAL A 59 0.32 2.17 4.81
N PHE A 60 1.21 2.14 3.83
CA PHE A 60 0.92 2.67 2.49
C PHE A 60 -0.30 1.99 1.84
N TRP A 61 -0.37 0.66 1.89
CA TRP A 61 -1.51 -0.10 1.40
C TRP A 61 -2.81 0.33 2.07
N PHE A 62 -2.82 0.46 3.41
CA PHE A 62 -4.00 0.95 4.14
C PHE A 62 -4.40 2.37 3.70
N ALA A 63 -3.43 3.28 3.61
CA ALA A 63 -3.66 4.65 3.18
C ALA A 63 -4.26 4.71 1.76
N TYR A 64 -3.72 3.92 0.82
CA TYR A 64 -4.25 3.80 -0.53
C TYR A 64 -5.72 3.33 -0.54
N ASN A 65 -6.06 2.29 0.22
CA ASN A 65 -7.43 1.78 0.27
C ASN A 65 -8.40 2.81 0.86
N MET A 66 -8.02 3.48 1.95
CA MET A 66 -8.82 4.55 2.56
C MET A 66 -9.03 5.73 1.62
N PHE A 67 -7.97 6.16 0.93
CA PHE A 67 -8.04 7.24 -0.05
C PHE A 67 -8.96 6.89 -1.22
N MET A 68 -8.84 5.67 -1.75
CA MET A 68 -9.71 5.19 -2.83
C MET A 68 -11.18 5.14 -2.41
N LEU A 69 -11.48 4.73 -1.18
CA LEU A 69 -12.85 4.76 -0.64
C LEU A 69 -13.42 6.18 -0.66
N VAL A 70 -12.66 7.17 -0.18
CA VAL A 70 -13.08 8.58 -0.16
C VAL A 70 -13.33 9.11 -1.58
N LEU A 71 -12.44 8.83 -2.53
CA LEU A 71 -12.62 9.26 -3.92
C LEU A 71 -13.89 8.67 -4.56
N LEU A 72 -14.18 7.41 -4.28
CA LEU A 72 -15.37 6.74 -4.79
C LEU A 72 -16.64 7.31 -4.16
N ASP A 73 -16.61 7.64 -2.87
CA ASP A 73 -17.71 8.30 -2.18
C ASP A 73 -17.98 9.69 -2.78
N GLN A 74 -16.94 10.52 -2.92
CA GLN A 74 -17.05 11.84 -3.56
C GLN A 74 -17.58 11.75 -5.01
N LYS A 75 -17.13 10.74 -5.77
CA LYS A 75 -17.61 10.51 -7.14
C LYS A 75 -19.10 10.15 -7.18
N LYS A 76 -19.59 9.40 -6.20
CA LYS A 76 -21.01 9.06 -6.09
C LYS A 76 -21.85 10.27 -5.67
N GLN A 77 -21.38 11.08 -4.73
CA GLN A 77 -22.11 12.27 -4.27
C GLN A 77 -22.19 13.39 -5.33
N LYS A 78 -21.21 13.49 -6.23
CA LYS A 78 -21.22 14.45 -7.34
C LYS A 78 -22.09 14.01 -8.53
N LYS A 79 -22.65 12.80 -8.49
CA LYS A 79 -23.44 12.19 -9.57
C LYS A 79 -24.91 12.19 -9.19
#